data_AF-A0A157QN64-F1
#
_entry.id   AF-A0A157QN64-F1
#
_cell.length_a   1.000
_cell.length_b   1.000
_cell.length_c   1.000
_cell.angle_alpha   90.00
_cell.angle_beta   90.00
_cell.angle_gamma   90.00
#
_symmetry.space_group_name_H-M   'P 1'
#
loop_
_entity.id
_entity.type
_entity.pdbx_description
1 polymer ?
#
loop_
_entity_poly.entity_id
_entity_poly.type
_entity_poly.pdbx_seq_one_letter_code
_entity_poly.pdbx_strand_id
1 'polypeptide(L)'
;MTEFDHIVAKVLDAAHGGWNAQSIGEKLMAALVLNRHDWLNDMGYTIPQALDRVGASWVAVIAVVASAVAEHERLAAEAKTLARTYALLTADPPGGEFEAAASMVAYSNATGYRDATLTMDVQPYGSQRHFRCRLQINAKDSEQLATNLLATHRLAWLPGRRPLDAKENELLPDWIKL
;
A
#
# COMPACT_ATOMS: atom_id res chain seq x y z
N MET A 1 -20.28 -17.32 21.49
CA MET A 1 -19.53 -17.53 20.23
C MET A 1 -20.25 -18.62 19.47
N THR A 2 -20.72 -18.33 18.27
CA THR A 2 -21.44 -19.32 17.46
C THR A 2 -20.46 -20.30 16.82
N GLU A 3 -20.95 -21.47 16.36
CA GLU A 3 -20.12 -22.42 15.61
C GLU A 3 -19.54 -21.76 14.34
N PHE A 4 -20.30 -20.88 13.70
CA PHE A 4 -19.84 -20.07 12.58
C PHE A 4 -18.65 -19.16 12.95
N ASP A 5 -18.75 -18.42 14.05
CA ASP A 5 -17.67 -17.53 14.50
C ASP A 5 -16.39 -18.31 14.84
N HIS A 6 -16.54 -19.50 15.45
CA HIS A 6 -15.42 -20.39 15.76
C HIS A 6 -14.70 -20.83 14.49
N ILE A 7 -15.45 -21.24 13.45
CA ILE A 7 -14.87 -21.64 12.16
C ILE A 7 -14.12 -20.47 11.53
N VAL A 8 -14.75 -19.28 11.44
CA VAL A 8 -14.10 -18.09 10.87
C VAL A 8 -12.80 -17.77 11.62
N ALA A 9 -12.81 -17.81 12.95
CA ALA A 9 -11.63 -17.57 13.77
C ALA A 9 -10.51 -18.58 13.49
N LYS A 10 -10.84 -19.88 13.35
CA LYS A 10 -9.85 -20.93 13.03
C LYS A 10 -9.26 -20.79 11.62
N VAL A 11 -10.08 -20.41 10.65
CA VAL A 11 -9.58 -20.17 9.29
C VAL A 11 -8.62 -18.97 9.26
N LEU A 12 -8.97 -17.87 9.94
CA LEU A 12 -8.08 -16.71 10.08
C LEU A 12 -6.78 -17.05 10.81
N ASP A 13 -6.86 -17.83 11.88
CA ASP A 13 -5.68 -18.30 12.62
C ASP A 13 -4.75 -19.13 11.71
N ALA A 14 -5.31 -20.05 10.91
CA ALA A 14 -4.54 -20.80 9.92
C ALA A 14 -3.87 -19.89 8.87
N ALA A 15 -4.60 -18.90 8.35
CA ALA A 15 -4.09 -17.93 7.38
C ALA A 15 -2.89 -17.13 7.93
N HIS A 16 -2.86 -16.88 9.24
CA HIS A 16 -1.80 -16.15 9.94
C HIS A 16 -0.69 -17.05 10.54
N GLY A 17 -0.65 -18.34 10.21
CA GLY A 17 0.42 -19.27 10.62
C GLY A 17 0.06 -20.20 11.78
N GLY A 18 -1.16 -20.13 12.33
CA GLY A 18 -1.70 -21.01 13.36
C GLY A 18 -2.10 -22.41 12.88
N TRP A 19 -1.78 -22.77 11.64
CA TRP A 19 -2.14 -24.04 10.98
C TRP A 19 -1.91 -25.28 11.84
N ASN A 20 -0.75 -25.38 12.51
CA ASN A 20 -0.34 -26.61 13.19
C ASN A 20 -1.14 -26.93 14.46
N ALA A 21 -1.78 -25.94 15.09
CA ALA A 21 -2.50 -26.10 16.36
C ALA A 21 -3.95 -26.58 16.20
N GLN A 22 -4.38 -26.88 14.97
CA GLN A 22 -5.77 -27.17 14.63
C GLN A 22 -6.06 -28.68 14.55
N SER A 23 -7.30 -29.04 14.84
CA SER A 23 -7.81 -30.40 14.59
C SER A 23 -7.82 -30.71 13.09
N ILE A 24 -7.89 -31.99 12.73
CA ILE A 24 -7.91 -32.42 11.32
C ILE A 24 -9.10 -31.80 10.57
N GLY A 25 -10.29 -31.73 11.19
CA GLY A 25 -11.47 -31.13 10.56
C GLY A 25 -11.31 -29.62 10.32
N GLU A 26 -10.75 -28.90 11.29
CA GLU A 26 -10.44 -27.46 11.15
C GLU A 26 -9.40 -27.21 10.06
N LYS A 27 -8.35 -28.04 9.96
CA LYS A 27 -7.35 -27.96 8.90
C LYS A 27 -7.95 -28.16 7.51
N LEU A 28 -8.78 -29.19 7.35
CA LEU A 28 -9.46 -29.44 6.08
C LEU A 28 -10.39 -28.28 5.71
N MET A 29 -11.13 -27.73 6.67
CA MET A 29 -11.95 -26.53 6.46
C MET A 29 -11.13 -25.31 6.06
N ALA A 30 -10.06 -25.01 6.80
CA ALA A 30 -9.20 -23.87 6.49
C ALA A 30 -8.58 -24.01 5.10
N ALA A 31 -8.12 -25.20 4.73
CA ALA A 31 -7.58 -25.46 3.40
C ALA A 31 -8.64 -25.30 2.30
N LEU A 32 -9.87 -25.78 2.50
CA LEU A 32 -10.97 -25.60 1.54
C LEU A 32 -11.39 -24.14 1.41
N VAL A 33 -11.58 -23.44 2.52
CA VAL A 33 -12.03 -22.04 2.56
C VAL A 33 -10.96 -21.09 1.98
N LEU A 34 -9.68 -21.33 2.27
CA LEU A 34 -8.56 -20.54 1.76
C LEU A 34 -8.10 -21.00 0.36
N ASN A 35 -8.77 -21.99 -0.24
CA ASN A 35 -8.43 -22.58 -1.54
C ASN A 35 -6.96 -23.08 -1.62
N ARG A 36 -6.47 -23.70 -0.55
CA ARG A 36 -5.10 -24.24 -0.40
C ARG A 36 -5.06 -25.74 -0.70
N HIS A 37 -5.07 -26.05 -1.99
CA HIS A 37 -4.94 -27.43 -2.48
C HIS A 37 -3.61 -28.09 -2.06
N ASP A 38 -2.55 -27.30 -1.93
CA ASP A 38 -1.24 -27.73 -1.44
C ASP A 38 -1.32 -28.22 0.01
N TRP A 39 -2.07 -27.53 0.87
CA TRP A 39 -2.29 -27.96 2.26
C TRP A 39 -3.07 -29.26 2.37
N LEU A 40 -4.08 -29.46 1.50
CA LEU A 40 -4.81 -30.73 1.43
C LEU A 40 -3.87 -31.86 0.98
N ASN A 41 -3.06 -31.61 -0.04
CA ASN A 41 -2.11 -32.57 -0.56
C ASN A 41 -1.05 -32.98 0.48
N ASP A 42 -0.51 -32.02 1.24
CA ASP A 42 0.44 -32.29 2.32
C ASP A 42 -0.16 -33.15 3.43
N MET A 43 -1.47 -33.04 3.66
CA MET A 43 -2.20 -33.91 4.58
C MET A 43 -2.59 -35.27 3.97
N GLY A 44 -2.34 -35.48 2.67
CA GLY A 44 -2.73 -36.69 1.94
C GLY A 44 -4.22 -36.75 1.57
N TYR A 45 -4.91 -35.61 1.48
CA TYR A 45 -6.32 -35.54 1.11
C TYR A 45 -6.52 -34.94 -0.29
N THR A 46 -7.40 -35.58 -1.06
CA THR A 46 -8.00 -34.95 -2.25
C THR A 46 -9.17 -34.04 -1.84
N ILE A 47 -9.58 -33.12 -2.72
CA ILE A 47 -10.76 -32.25 -2.47
C ILE A 47 -12.02 -33.08 -2.14
N PRO A 48 -12.40 -34.13 -2.90
CA PRO A 48 -13.57 -34.93 -2.58
C PRO A 48 -13.48 -35.61 -1.20
N GLN A 49 -12.31 -36.14 -0.84
CA GLN A 49 -12.09 -36.75 0.47
C GLN A 49 -12.15 -35.72 1.60
N ALA A 50 -11.63 -34.51 1.38
CA ALA A 50 -11.71 -33.43 2.34
C ALA A 50 -13.18 -33.01 2.58
N LEU A 51 -13.97 -32.86 1.51
CA LEU A 51 -15.40 -32.53 1.60
C LEU A 51 -16.19 -33.62 2.35
N ASP A 52 -15.94 -34.89 2.04
CA ASP A 52 -16.57 -36.02 2.73
C ASP A 52 -16.20 -36.03 4.23
N ARG A 53 -14.91 -35.83 4.55
CA ARG A 53 -14.40 -35.87 5.92
C ARG A 53 -14.88 -34.73 6.81
N VAL A 54 -15.08 -33.55 6.22
CA VAL A 54 -15.59 -32.35 6.87
C VAL A 54 -17.11 -32.46 7.14
N GLY A 55 -17.84 -33.13 6.25
CA GLY A 55 -19.26 -33.43 6.42
C GLY A 55 -20.20 -32.34 5.92
N ALA A 56 -21.44 -32.74 5.62
CA ALA A 56 -22.42 -31.92 4.89
C ALA A 56 -22.78 -30.58 5.58
N SER A 57 -22.88 -30.57 6.92
CA SER A 57 -23.20 -29.35 7.68
C SER A 57 -22.14 -28.27 7.51
N TRP A 58 -20.86 -28.66 7.49
CA TRP A 58 -19.74 -27.75 7.35
C TRP A 58 -19.51 -27.37 5.88
N VAL A 59 -19.70 -28.30 4.94
CA VAL A 59 -19.67 -28.01 3.50
C VAL A 59 -20.69 -26.94 3.11
N ALA A 60 -21.88 -26.98 3.70
CA ALA A 60 -22.95 -26.02 3.41
C ALA A 60 -22.59 -24.56 3.73
N VAL A 61 -21.62 -24.32 4.63
CA VAL A 61 -21.23 -22.97 5.05
C VAL A 61 -19.91 -22.48 4.43
N ILE A 62 -19.19 -23.32 3.69
CA ILE A 62 -17.85 -22.98 3.14
C ILE A 62 -17.85 -21.64 2.40
N ALA A 63 -18.81 -21.40 1.51
CA ALA A 63 -18.87 -20.17 0.73
C ALA A 63 -19.12 -18.91 1.58
N VAL A 64 -19.96 -19.04 2.62
CA VAL A 64 -20.28 -17.94 3.55
C VAL A 64 -19.08 -17.63 4.44
N VAL A 65 -18.41 -18.67 4.96
CA VAL A 65 -17.18 -18.52 5.74
C VAL A 65 -16.07 -17.88 4.89
N ALA A 66 -15.89 -18.33 3.64
CA ALA A 66 -14.90 -17.74 2.73
C ALA A 66 -15.14 -16.24 2.50
N SER A 67 -16.40 -15.85 2.31
CA SER A 67 -16.78 -14.44 2.15
C SER A 67 -16.50 -13.64 3.42
N ALA A 68 -16.82 -14.19 4.60
CA ALA A 68 -16.56 -13.53 5.88
C ALA A 68 -15.06 -13.36 6.16
N VAL A 69 -14.24 -14.37 5.84
CA VAL A 69 -12.77 -14.31 5.97
C VAL A 69 -12.19 -13.25 5.03
N ALA A 70 -12.63 -13.22 3.76
CA ALA A 70 -12.16 -12.22 2.79
C ALA A 70 -12.53 -10.79 3.21
N GLU A 71 -13.74 -10.59 3.75
CA GLU A 71 -14.18 -9.32 4.31
C GLU A 71 -13.32 -8.90 5.51
N HIS A 72 -13.05 -9.83 6.43
CA HIS A 72 -12.21 -9.57 7.60
C HIS A 72 -10.79 -9.16 7.20
N GLU A 73 -10.16 -9.88 6.26
CA GLU A 73 -8.85 -9.53 5.71
C GLU A 73 -8.87 -8.15 5.02
N ARG A 74 -9.93 -7.82 4.28
CA ARG A 74 -10.09 -6.50 3.66
C ARG A 74 -10.14 -5.40 4.71
N LEU A 75 -10.99 -5.55 5.73
CA LEU A 75 -11.12 -4.59 6.83
C LEU A 75 -9.80 -4.44 7.60
N ALA A 76 -9.07 -5.54 7.83
CA ALA A 76 -7.76 -5.50 8.45
C ALA A 76 -6.73 -4.75 7.59
N ALA A 77 -6.75 -4.94 6.26
CA ALA A 77 -5.86 -4.23 5.33
C ALA A 77 -6.19 -2.73 5.25
N GLU A 78 -7.48 -2.38 5.23
CA GLU A 78 -7.97 -1.00 5.30
C GLU A 78 -7.55 -0.34 6.62
N ALA A 79 -7.78 -1.00 7.75
CA ALA A 79 -7.36 -0.52 9.08
C ALA A 79 -5.85 -0.34 9.18
N LYS A 80 -5.04 -1.25 8.62
CA LYS A 80 -3.57 -1.13 8.55
C LYS A 80 -3.13 0.05 7.67
N THR A 81 -3.82 0.28 6.56
CA THR A 81 -3.57 1.41 5.66
C THR A 81 -3.91 2.73 6.35
N LEU A 82 -5.05 2.77 7.04
CA LEU A 82 -5.47 3.92 7.84
C LEU A 82 -4.49 4.17 8.99
N ALA A 83 -4.09 3.14 9.74
CA ALA A 83 -3.11 3.25 10.82
C ALA A 83 -1.74 3.73 10.33
N ARG A 84 -1.30 3.30 9.13
CA ARG A 84 -0.08 3.80 8.49
C ARG A 84 -0.20 5.26 8.09
N THR A 85 -1.35 5.66 7.54
CA THR A 85 -1.64 7.04 7.15
C THR A 85 -1.72 7.93 8.40
N TYR A 86 -2.40 7.46 9.45
CA TYR A 86 -2.48 8.13 10.73
C TYR A 86 -1.10 8.24 11.38
N ALA A 87 -0.29 7.18 11.41
CA ALA A 87 1.08 7.25 11.91
C ALA A 87 1.97 8.23 11.14
N LEU A 88 1.71 8.47 9.85
CA LEU A 88 2.38 9.53 9.07
C LEU A 88 1.89 10.94 9.43
N LEU A 89 0.63 11.06 9.84
CA LEU A 89 -0.01 12.33 10.21
C LEU A 89 0.15 12.67 11.71
N THR A 90 0.40 11.67 12.56
CA THR A 90 0.42 11.81 14.02
C THR A 90 1.71 11.35 14.68
N ALA A 91 2.67 10.80 13.94
CA ALA A 91 4.06 10.96 14.37
C ALA A 91 4.31 12.46 14.27
N ASP A 92 4.37 13.13 15.42
CA ASP A 92 4.60 14.56 15.55
C ASP A 92 6.11 14.78 15.43
N PRO A 93 6.68 15.03 14.23
CA PRO A 93 8.03 15.58 14.18
C PRO A 93 7.95 16.91 14.94
N PRO A 94 8.90 17.25 15.83
CA PRO A 94 8.84 18.51 16.54
C PRO A 94 8.73 19.67 15.53
N GLY A 95 7.54 20.29 15.45
CA GLY A 95 7.20 21.33 14.47
C GLY A 95 6.22 20.95 13.35
N GLY A 96 5.75 19.70 13.25
CA GLY A 96 4.74 19.28 12.24
C GLY A 96 5.24 19.19 10.79
N GLU A 97 6.54 19.41 10.56
CA GLU A 97 7.20 19.33 9.27
C GLU A 97 8.16 18.15 9.25
N PHE A 98 8.22 17.44 8.12
CA PHE A 98 9.26 16.44 7.87
C PHE A 98 9.92 16.71 6.53
N GLU A 99 11.22 16.51 6.49
CA GLU A 99 11.99 16.65 5.26
C GLU A 99 12.11 15.29 4.56
N ALA A 100 11.99 15.31 3.23
CA ALA A 100 12.07 14.12 2.42
C ALA A 100 12.65 14.42 1.04
N ALA A 101 13.37 13.46 0.49
CA ALA A 101 13.68 13.45 -0.93
C ALA A 101 12.43 13.00 -1.71
N ALA A 102 12.16 13.63 -2.85
CA ALA A 102 11.03 13.29 -3.70
C ALA A 102 11.46 13.14 -5.17
N SER A 103 10.83 12.22 -5.88
CA SER A 103 11.01 12.01 -7.32
C SER A 103 9.64 11.95 -7.99
N MET A 104 9.47 12.69 -9.08
CA MET A 104 8.20 12.74 -9.80
C MET A 104 7.99 11.46 -10.61
N VAL A 105 6.79 10.89 -10.50
CA VAL A 105 6.37 9.66 -11.19
C VAL A 105 5.40 9.97 -12.32
N ALA A 106 4.38 10.79 -12.04
CA ALA A 106 3.35 11.10 -13.01
C ALA A 106 2.71 12.48 -12.75
N TYR A 107 2.15 13.06 -13.80
CA TYR A 107 1.35 14.28 -13.76
C TYR A 107 -0.03 13.98 -14.35
N SER A 108 -1.08 14.50 -13.73
CA SER A 108 -2.40 14.53 -14.31
C SER A 108 -3.10 15.87 -14.10
N ASN A 109 -3.91 16.23 -15.08
CA ASN A 109 -4.87 17.33 -15.03
C ASN A 109 -6.20 16.85 -15.63
N ALA A 110 -7.29 17.56 -15.34
CA ALA A 110 -8.59 17.29 -15.92
C ALA A 110 -9.03 18.51 -16.72
N THR A 111 -9.53 18.31 -17.94
CA THR A 111 -10.03 19.39 -18.80
C THR A 111 -11.12 20.16 -18.06
N GLY A 112 -10.97 21.50 -17.97
CA GLY A 112 -11.88 22.38 -17.23
C GLY A 112 -11.53 22.60 -15.75
N TYR A 113 -10.57 21.84 -15.21
CA TYR A 113 -10.02 22.07 -13.86
C TYR A 113 -8.70 22.83 -13.95
N ARG A 114 -8.44 23.68 -12.95
CA ARG A 114 -7.20 24.47 -12.86
C ARG A 114 -6.17 23.90 -11.89
N ASP A 115 -6.51 22.80 -11.22
CA ASP A 115 -5.64 22.15 -10.25
C ASP A 115 -4.79 21.08 -10.95
N ALA A 116 -3.55 20.94 -10.49
CA ALA A 116 -2.61 19.92 -10.97
C ALA A 116 -2.48 18.81 -9.92
N THR A 117 -2.42 17.55 -10.37
CA THR A 117 -2.06 16.43 -9.49
C THR A 117 -0.69 15.89 -9.85
N LEU A 118 0.23 15.93 -8.90
CA LEU A 118 1.57 15.35 -9.01
C LEU A 118 1.60 14.04 -8.24
N THR A 119 2.03 12.96 -8.89
CA THR A 119 2.34 11.69 -8.22
C THR A 119 3.84 11.63 -7.99
N MET A 120 4.26 11.49 -6.73
CA MET A 120 5.65 11.51 -6.33
C MET A 120 5.99 10.25 -5.53
N ASP A 121 7.17 9.69 -5.75
CA ASP A 121 7.80 8.76 -4.80
C ASP A 121 8.63 9.59 -3.81
N VAL A 122 8.38 9.43 -2.52
CA VAL A 122 8.94 10.21 -1.42
C VAL A 122 9.66 9.30 -0.45
N GLN A 123 10.85 9.71 -0.04
CA GLN A 123 11.68 9.05 0.97
C GLN A 123 12.03 10.05 2.07
N PRO A 124 11.44 9.93 3.28
CA PRO A 124 11.82 10.76 4.42
C PRO A 124 13.30 10.61 4.75
N TYR A 125 13.97 11.72 5.07
CA TYR A 125 15.38 11.63 5.49
C TYR A 125 15.52 10.81 6.79
N GLY A 126 16.59 10.02 6.87
CA GLY A 126 16.77 9.04 7.95
C GLY A 126 15.94 7.76 7.82
N SER A 127 15.13 7.62 6.76
CA SER A 127 14.37 6.41 6.46
C SER A 127 14.88 5.71 5.19
N GLN A 128 14.88 4.37 5.20
CA GLN A 128 15.10 3.54 4.01
C GLN A 128 13.78 3.20 3.29
N ARG A 129 12.66 3.76 3.75
CA ARG A 129 11.32 3.45 3.21
C ARG A 129 10.92 4.48 2.17
N HIS A 130 10.34 3.98 1.07
CA HIS A 130 9.76 4.78 0.00
C HIS A 130 8.23 4.73 0.07
N PHE A 131 7.60 5.85 -0.30
CA PHE A 131 6.15 6.03 -0.30
C PHE A 131 5.72 6.69 -1.60
N ARG A 132 4.58 6.29 -2.16
CA ARG A 132 3.96 7.02 -3.26
C ARG A 132 2.90 7.96 -2.71
N CYS A 133 3.02 9.26 -2.97
CA CYS A 133 2.02 10.26 -2.63
C CYS A 133 1.45 10.93 -3.87
N ARG A 134 0.23 11.47 -3.74
CA ARG A 134 -0.38 12.35 -4.74
C ARG A 134 -0.63 13.71 -4.11
N LEU A 135 -0.03 14.74 -4.68
CA LEU A 135 -0.17 16.13 -4.26
C LEU A 135 -1.10 16.83 -5.24
N GLN A 136 -2.23 17.33 -4.75
CA GLN A 136 -3.09 18.21 -5.52
C GLN A 136 -2.70 19.65 -5.21
N ILE A 137 -2.36 20.40 -6.24
CA ILE A 137 -1.92 21.79 -6.15
C ILE A 137 -2.96 22.64 -6.87
N ASN A 138 -3.53 23.61 -6.15
CA ASN A 138 -4.51 24.50 -6.76
C ASN A 138 -3.85 25.50 -7.73
N ALA A 139 -4.66 26.15 -8.55
CA ALA A 139 -4.19 27.11 -9.55
C ALA A 139 -3.26 28.20 -8.99
N LYS A 140 -3.63 28.81 -7.87
CA LYS A 140 -2.88 29.93 -7.26
C LYS A 140 -1.52 29.46 -6.76
N ASP A 141 -1.50 28.34 -6.03
CA ASP A 141 -0.26 27.82 -5.44
C ASP A 141 0.64 27.21 -6.52
N SER A 142 0.08 26.75 -7.64
CA SER A 142 0.86 26.25 -8.78
C SER A 142 1.70 27.34 -9.44
N GLU A 143 1.19 28.58 -9.53
CA GLU A 143 1.93 29.73 -10.03
C GLU A 143 3.12 30.07 -9.13
N GLN A 144 2.88 30.10 -7.81
CA GLN A 144 3.93 30.37 -6.83
C GLN A 144 5.00 29.27 -6.83
N LEU A 145 4.58 27.99 -6.93
CA LEU A 145 5.49 26.86 -7.02
C LEU A 145 6.36 26.94 -8.27
N ALA A 146 5.77 27.21 -9.44
CA ALA A 146 6.51 27.36 -10.69
C ALA A 146 7.53 28.51 -10.61
N THR A 147 7.14 29.65 -10.02
CA THR A 147 8.02 30.81 -9.81
C THR A 147 9.21 30.46 -8.93
N ASN A 148 8.98 29.77 -7.81
CA ASN A 148 10.03 29.39 -6.88
C ASN A 148 10.99 28.36 -7.48
N LEU A 149 10.47 27.35 -8.19
CA LEU A 149 11.29 26.35 -8.87
C LEU A 149 12.18 27.00 -9.93
N LEU A 150 11.63 27.90 -10.75
CA LEU A 150 12.40 28.64 -11.74
C LEU A 150 13.48 29.51 -11.11
N ALA A 151 13.17 30.22 -10.01
CA ALA A 151 14.14 31.05 -9.29
C ALA A 151 15.31 30.22 -8.74
N THR A 152 15.03 29.07 -8.12
CA THR A 152 16.06 28.14 -7.61
C THR A 152 16.99 27.66 -8.74
N HIS A 153 16.42 27.25 -9.87
CA HIS A 153 17.20 26.81 -11.02
C HIS A 153 18.03 27.95 -11.64
N ARG A 154 17.48 29.16 -11.79
CA ARG A 154 18.25 30.34 -12.25
C ARG A 154 19.42 30.66 -11.33
N LEU A 155 19.20 30.58 -10.02
CA LEU A 155 20.25 30.84 -9.03
C LEU A 155 21.40 29.84 -9.13
N ALA A 156 21.08 28.55 -9.35
CA ALA A 156 22.08 27.49 -9.48
C ALA A 156 22.96 27.65 -10.74
N TRP A 157 22.45 28.31 -11.78
CA TRP A 157 23.11 28.52 -13.06
C TRP A 157 23.46 29.99 -13.37
N LEU A 158 23.72 30.81 -12.34
CA LEU A 158 24.17 32.20 -12.54
C LEU A 158 25.42 32.27 -13.46
N PRO A 159 25.63 33.38 -14.19
CA PRO A 159 26.82 33.55 -15.02
C PRO A 159 28.11 33.28 -14.24
N GLY A 160 28.94 32.36 -14.75
CA GLY A 160 30.19 31.95 -14.10
C GLY A 160 30.02 30.97 -12.92
N ARG A 161 28.81 30.48 -12.65
CA ARG A 161 28.53 29.42 -11.68
C ARG A 161 27.94 28.18 -12.35
N ARG A 162 28.15 27.03 -11.70
CA ARG A 162 27.57 25.74 -12.05
C ARG A 162 26.96 25.13 -10.78
N PRO A 163 25.83 24.41 -10.86
CA PRO A 163 25.33 23.66 -9.72
C PRO A 163 26.39 22.68 -9.20
N LEU A 164 26.45 22.52 -7.88
CA LEU A 164 27.46 21.67 -7.21
C LEU A 164 27.28 20.19 -7.57
N ASP A 165 26.05 19.79 -7.88
CA ASP A 165 25.62 18.45 -8.24
C ASP A 165 25.49 18.23 -9.75
N ALA A 166 25.84 19.24 -10.57
CA ALA A 166 25.76 19.12 -12.03
C ALA A 166 26.75 18.08 -12.55
N LYS A 167 26.29 17.21 -13.44
CA LYS A 167 27.15 16.21 -14.12
C LYS A 167 28.14 16.92 -15.04
N GLU A 168 29.30 16.31 -15.32
CA GLU A 168 30.41 16.93 -16.07
C GLU A 168 30.00 17.60 -17.41
N ASN A 169 29.05 17.00 -18.13
CA ASN A 169 28.53 17.49 -19.42
C ASN A 169 27.11 18.06 -19.37
N GLU A 170 26.58 18.33 -18.18
CA GLU A 170 25.27 18.94 -18.03
C GLU A 170 25.31 20.40 -18.44
N LEU A 171 24.41 20.77 -19.36
CA LEU A 171 24.28 22.13 -19.89
C LEU A 171 23.11 22.85 -19.22
N LEU A 172 23.17 24.19 -19.21
CA LEU A 172 22.06 25.05 -18.77
C LEU A 172 20.77 24.70 -19.55
N PRO A 173 19.69 24.27 -18.86
CA PRO A 173 18.42 23.97 -19.50
C PRO A 173 17.80 25.19 -20.20
N ASP A 174 17.24 24.99 -21.39
CA ASP A 174 16.66 26.07 -22.21
C ASP A 174 15.45 26.75 -21.58
N TRP A 175 14.65 26.01 -20.80
CA TRP A 175 13.45 26.55 -20.12
C TRP A 175 13.76 27.59 -19.04
N ILE A 176 15.02 27.70 -18.60
CA ILE A 176 15.49 28.68 -17.62
C ILE A 176 15.89 30.00 -18.33
N LYS A 177 16.19 29.95 -19.63
CA LYS A 177 16.62 31.08 -20.47
C LYS A 177 15.41 31.95 -20.86
N LEU A 178 14.87 32.68 -19.89
CA LEU A 178 13.88 33.73 -20.09
C LEU A 178 14.25 34.95 -19.25
#